data_AF-A0A2N2D2V5-F1
#
_entry.id   AF-A0A2N2D2V5-F1
#
_cell.length_a   1.000
_cell.length_b   1.000
_cell.length_c   1.000
_cell.angle_alpha   90.00
_cell.angle_beta   90.00
_cell.angle_gamma   90.00
#
_symmetry.space_group_name_H-M   'P 1'
#
loop_
_entity.id
_entity.type
_entity.pdbx_description
1 polymer ?
#
loop_
_entity_poly.entity_id
_entity_poly.type
_entity_poly.pdbx_seq_one_letter_code
_entity_poly.pdbx_strand_id
1 'polypeptide(L)'
;MEFIFTREIKADLLDVDKIFKRSLLPWWDEIDIYARKINGDLSFQLLPALVIGAYRCLGLERELSIQMANLYKTIDFANKIHLMVKDEEEGQEHNQELQFTILIGDYIFGKVFSLLLETRADKLLDSFAAMICEINEGLIVKYKLKKDLLEVLARTRGPLFNNAFKSAAELAGLAPEITGIYGELGSNLGIALELIYVHQQKQDAGDYLIKVEQLLQSLSSRIIGMEPVFEKLVQEMNREIGGSTNGL
;
A
#
# COMPACT_ATOMS: atom_id res chain seq x y z
N MET A 1 -13.67 -10.71 -2.59
CA MET A 1 -12.22 -10.57 -2.83
C MET A 1 -11.53 -11.86 -3.29
N GLU A 2 -12.22 -12.92 -3.73
CA GLU A 2 -11.52 -14.11 -4.24
C GLU A 2 -10.56 -13.78 -5.41
N PHE A 3 -10.80 -12.68 -6.12
CA PHE A 3 -10.02 -12.26 -7.27
C PHE A 3 -8.65 -11.64 -6.90
N ILE A 4 -8.57 -10.81 -5.86
CA ILE A 4 -7.29 -10.26 -5.35
C ILE A 4 -6.40 -11.41 -4.87
N PHE A 5 -7.01 -12.46 -4.33
CA PHE A 5 -6.32 -13.60 -3.72
C PHE A 5 -6.46 -14.84 -4.61
N THR A 6 -5.97 -14.76 -5.85
CA THR A 6 -5.74 -15.96 -6.68
C THR A 6 -4.89 -16.97 -5.90
N ARG A 7 -4.95 -18.25 -6.24
CA ARG A 7 -4.15 -19.28 -5.55
C ARG A 7 -2.65 -18.94 -5.53
N GLU A 8 -2.16 -18.36 -6.61
CA GLU A 8 -0.77 -17.93 -6.74
C GLU A 8 -0.46 -16.71 -5.85
N ILE A 9 -1.30 -15.67 -5.87
CA ILE A 9 -1.12 -14.51 -4.99
C ILE A 9 -1.21 -14.93 -3.51
N LYS A 10 -2.10 -15.86 -3.15
CA LYS A 10 -2.16 -16.42 -1.79
C LYS A 10 -0.84 -17.06 -1.37
N ALA A 11 -0.20 -17.82 -2.24
CA ALA A 11 1.10 -18.42 -1.96
C ALA A 11 2.18 -17.35 -1.78
N ASP A 12 2.18 -16.31 -2.63
CA ASP A 12 3.14 -15.21 -2.55
C ASP A 12 2.96 -14.38 -1.29
N LEU A 13 1.73 -14.15 -0.84
CA LEU A 13 1.44 -13.44 0.40
C LEU A 13 1.95 -14.20 1.63
N LEU A 14 1.87 -15.54 1.63
CA LEU A 14 2.50 -16.34 2.69
C LEU A 14 4.02 -16.16 2.70
N ASP A 15 4.65 -15.98 1.53
CA ASP A 15 6.08 -15.70 1.44
C ASP A 15 6.41 -14.25 1.86
N VAL A 16 5.55 -13.28 1.54
CA VAL A 16 5.65 -11.91 2.09
C VAL A 16 5.60 -11.94 3.61
N ASP A 17 4.68 -12.68 4.21
CA ASP A 17 4.56 -12.78 5.68
C ASP A 17 5.80 -13.39 6.33
N LYS A 18 6.39 -14.42 5.71
CA LYS A 18 7.65 -15.01 6.18
C LYS A 18 8.79 -14.01 6.12
N ILE A 19 8.92 -13.28 5.01
CA ILE A 19 10.01 -12.30 4.83
C ILE A 19 9.80 -11.09 5.75
N PHE A 20 8.56 -10.64 5.94
CA PHE A 20 8.18 -9.59 6.87
C PHE A 20 8.56 -9.92 8.31
N LYS A 21 8.29 -11.15 8.76
CA LYS A 21 8.77 -11.61 10.06
C LYS A 21 10.29 -11.63 10.13
N ARG A 22 10.95 -12.16 9.09
CA ARG A 22 12.42 -12.29 9.05
C ARG A 22 13.13 -10.93 9.01
N SER A 23 12.59 -9.94 8.31
CA SER A 23 13.19 -8.62 8.15
C SER A 23 13.20 -7.81 9.43
N LEU A 24 12.32 -8.15 10.39
CA LEU A 24 12.18 -7.49 11.68
C LEU A 24 12.91 -8.21 12.83
N LEU A 25 13.62 -9.32 12.54
CA LEU A 25 14.53 -9.91 13.52
C LEU A 25 15.70 -8.96 13.84
N PRO A 26 16.20 -8.93 15.09
CA PRO A 26 15.85 -9.83 16.20
C PRO A 26 14.59 -9.42 16.99
N TRP A 27 14.01 -8.26 16.73
CA TRP A 27 12.96 -7.65 17.56
C TRP A 27 11.56 -8.24 17.37
N TRP A 28 11.43 -9.37 16.66
CA TRP A 28 10.12 -9.90 16.31
C TRP A 28 9.30 -10.26 17.55
N ASP A 29 9.92 -10.83 18.59
CA ASP A 29 9.20 -11.28 19.77
C ASP A 29 8.58 -10.10 20.55
N GLU A 30 9.24 -8.94 20.55
CA GLU A 30 8.71 -7.70 21.10
C GLU A 30 7.70 -7.01 20.17
N ILE A 31 7.84 -7.20 18.86
CA ILE A 31 7.00 -6.57 17.84
C ILE A 31 5.70 -7.36 17.58
N ASP A 32 5.66 -8.65 17.88
CA ASP A 32 4.56 -9.54 17.47
C ASP A 32 3.19 -9.07 18.00
N ILE A 33 3.19 -8.34 19.11
CA ILE A 33 1.98 -7.83 19.75
C ILE A 33 1.31 -6.80 18.85
N TYR A 34 2.08 -5.97 18.15
CA TYR A 34 1.57 -4.97 17.21
C TYR A 34 1.08 -5.64 15.94
N ALA A 35 1.82 -6.64 15.44
CA ALA A 35 1.40 -7.43 14.27
C ALA A 35 0.06 -8.15 14.53
N ARG A 36 -0.12 -8.72 15.72
CA ARG A 36 -1.39 -9.35 16.13
C ARG A 36 -2.53 -8.34 16.25
N LYS A 37 -2.29 -7.15 16.81
CA LYS A 37 -3.29 -6.07 16.89
C LYS A 37 -3.77 -5.62 15.51
N ILE A 38 -2.88 -5.62 14.51
CA ILE A 38 -3.19 -5.19 13.13
C ILE A 38 -3.68 -6.35 12.25
N ASN A 39 -3.61 -7.60 12.69
CA ASN A 39 -3.92 -8.75 11.83
C ASN A 39 -5.34 -8.74 11.24
N GLY A 40 -6.31 -8.03 11.84
CA GLY A 40 -7.67 -7.86 11.30
C GLY A 40 -7.85 -6.64 10.37
N ASP A 41 -6.82 -5.83 10.18
CA ASP A 41 -6.85 -4.63 9.37
C ASP A 41 -6.79 -4.99 7.87
N LEU A 42 -7.91 -4.77 7.17
CA LEU A 42 -8.03 -5.09 5.74
C LEU A 42 -7.07 -4.26 4.88
N SER A 43 -6.77 -3.02 5.26
CA SER A 43 -5.81 -2.16 4.54
C SER A 43 -4.41 -2.80 4.58
N PHE A 44 -4.00 -3.31 5.74
CA PHE A 44 -2.73 -4.03 5.94
C PHE A 44 -2.66 -5.35 5.16
N GLN A 45 -3.79 -6.06 5.05
CA GLN A 45 -3.86 -7.33 4.33
C GLN A 45 -3.87 -7.17 2.81
N LEU A 46 -4.49 -6.09 2.31
CA LEU A 46 -4.71 -5.89 0.87
C LEU A 46 -3.53 -5.21 0.18
N LEU A 47 -2.80 -4.35 0.90
CA LEU A 47 -1.65 -3.64 0.37
C LEU A 47 -0.63 -4.58 -0.32
N PRO A 48 -0.14 -5.67 0.29
CA PRO A 48 0.87 -6.51 -0.35
C PRO A 48 0.35 -7.20 -1.62
N ALA A 49 -0.94 -7.54 -1.66
CA ALA A 49 -1.55 -8.14 -2.84
C ALA A 49 -1.60 -7.16 -4.02
N LEU A 50 -1.95 -5.89 -3.76
CA LEU A 50 -1.90 -4.84 -4.78
C LEU A 50 -0.49 -4.59 -5.29
N VAL A 51 0.51 -4.57 -4.39
CA VAL A 51 1.91 -4.42 -4.79
C VAL A 51 2.36 -5.58 -5.68
N ILE A 52 2.09 -6.83 -5.28
CA ILE A 52 2.41 -8.01 -6.10
C ILE A 52 1.73 -7.90 -7.47
N GLY A 53 0.45 -7.52 -7.50
CA GLY A 53 -0.31 -7.32 -8.73
C GLY A 53 0.33 -6.26 -9.64
N ALA A 54 0.78 -5.13 -9.07
CA ALA A 54 1.38 -4.04 -9.84
C ALA A 54 2.70 -4.46 -10.50
N TYR A 55 3.52 -5.20 -9.77
CA TYR A 55 4.80 -5.68 -10.29
C TYR A 55 4.60 -6.74 -11.37
N ARG A 56 3.72 -7.70 -11.13
CA ARG A 56 3.41 -8.78 -12.09
C ARG A 56 2.73 -8.28 -13.36
N CYS A 57 1.84 -7.30 -13.24
CA CYS A 57 1.16 -6.69 -14.38
C CYS A 57 2.16 -6.12 -15.41
N LEU A 58 3.36 -5.75 -14.98
CA LEU A 58 4.47 -5.28 -15.83
C LEU A 58 5.53 -6.36 -16.14
N GLY A 59 5.26 -7.62 -15.81
CA GLY A 59 6.16 -8.74 -16.08
C GLY A 59 7.41 -8.79 -15.19
N LEU A 60 7.41 -8.12 -14.03
CA LEU A 60 8.54 -8.18 -13.10
C LEU A 60 8.61 -9.55 -12.39
N GLU A 61 9.83 -9.95 -12.06
CA GLU A 61 10.14 -11.21 -11.41
C GLU A 61 9.34 -11.39 -10.10
N ARG A 62 8.92 -12.64 -9.85
CA ARG A 62 8.15 -13.00 -8.64
C ARG A 62 8.91 -12.62 -7.36
N GLU A 63 10.21 -12.92 -7.31
CA GLU A 63 11.02 -12.64 -6.12
C GLU A 63 11.07 -11.14 -5.81
N LEU A 64 11.31 -10.31 -6.83
CA LEU A 64 11.29 -8.86 -6.69
C LEU A 64 9.92 -8.35 -6.22
N SER A 65 8.83 -8.88 -6.80
CA SER A 65 7.46 -8.52 -6.41
C SER A 65 7.20 -8.79 -4.92
N ILE A 66 7.67 -9.94 -4.40
CA ILE A 66 7.54 -10.31 -2.99
C ILE A 66 8.39 -9.40 -2.09
N GLN A 67 9.63 -9.12 -2.48
CA GLN A 67 10.53 -8.26 -1.71
C GLN A 67 9.99 -6.83 -1.61
N MET A 68 9.46 -6.29 -2.72
CA MET A 68 8.84 -4.97 -2.74
C MET A 68 7.52 -4.93 -1.98
N ALA A 69 6.69 -5.97 -2.08
CA ALA A 69 5.48 -6.08 -1.25
C ALA A 69 5.80 -6.11 0.25
N ASN A 70 6.88 -6.79 0.64
CA ASN A 70 7.38 -6.74 2.02
C ASN A 70 7.83 -5.33 2.44
N LEU A 71 8.53 -4.59 1.57
CA LEU A 71 8.94 -3.21 1.84
C LEU A 71 7.74 -2.31 2.15
N TYR A 72 6.72 -2.30 1.27
CA TYR A 72 5.51 -1.49 1.49
C TYR A 72 4.72 -1.95 2.72
N LYS A 73 4.62 -3.27 2.96
CA LYS A 73 4.02 -3.82 4.19
C LYS A 73 4.74 -3.33 5.44
N THR A 74 6.07 -3.29 5.40
CA THR A 74 6.92 -2.86 6.52
C THR A 74 6.74 -1.37 6.81
N ILE A 75 6.62 -0.53 5.77
CA ILE A 75 6.30 0.90 5.91
C ILE A 75 4.91 1.12 6.51
N ASP A 76 3.91 0.42 5.99
CA ASP A 76 2.55 0.50 6.50
C ASP A 76 2.47 0.06 7.98
N PHE A 77 3.25 -0.96 8.34
CA PHE A 77 3.35 -1.42 9.71
C PHE A 77 3.96 -0.38 10.65
N ALA A 78 5.04 0.32 10.24
CA ALA A 78 5.63 1.42 11.01
C ALA A 78 4.60 2.54 11.26
N ASN A 79 3.90 2.97 10.21
CA ASN A 79 2.83 3.97 10.31
C ASN A 79 1.75 3.53 11.31
N LYS A 80 1.31 2.27 11.24
CA LYS A 80 0.29 1.73 12.15
C LYS A 80 0.77 1.61 13.59
N ILE A 81 2.05 1.31 13.83
CA ILE A 81 2.65 1.34 15.17
C ILE A 81 2.61 2.75 15.74
N HIS A 82 3.07 3.75 14.98
CA HIS A 82 3.04 5.15 15.42
C HIS A 82 1.61 5.63 15.69
N LEU A 83 0.64 5.19 14.89
CA LEU A 83 -0.78 5.49 15.11
C LEU A 83 -1.40 4.84 16.36
N MET A 84 -0.72 3.90 17.02
CA MET A 84 -1.17 3.37 18.31
C MET A 84 -0.79 4.28 19.49
N VAL A 85 0.13 5.23 19.28
CA VAL A 85 0.44 6.24 20.28
C VAL A 85 -0.72 7.23 20.36
N LYS A 86 -1.23 7.41 21.56
CA LYS A 86 -2.40 8.23 21.87
C LYS A 86 -1.98 9.52 22.57
N ASP A 87 -2.94 10.43 22.68
CA ASP A 87 -2.81 11.60 23.55
C ASP A 87 -3.02 11.27 25.02
N GLU A 88 -2.51 12.15 25.90
CA GLU A 88 -2.84 12.13 27.34
C GLU A 88 -4.36 12.14 27.56
N GLU A 89 -5.09 12.94 26.79
CA GLU A 89 -6.56 13.05 26.85
C GLU A 89 -7.26 11.74 26.43
N GLU A 90 -6.58 10.90 25.64
CA GLU A 90 -7.05 9.59 25.19
C GLU A 90 -6.59 8.44 26.11
N GLY A 91 -5.96 8.77 27.24
CA GLY A 91 -5.50 7.83 28.26
C GLY A 91 -4.12 7.24 27.99
N GLN A 92 -3.24 7.94 27.28
CA GLN A 92 -1.87 7.49 27.07
C GLN A 92 -1.08 7.42 28.39
N GLU A 93 -0.53 6.24 28.69
CA GLU A 93 0.41 6.09 29.80
C GLU A 93 1.84 6.45 29.38
N HIS A 94 2.53 7.28 30.18
CA HIS A 94 3.93 7.66 29.96
C HIS A 94 4.88 6.65 30.60
N ASN A 95 4.98 5.47 29.99
CA ASN A 95 5.77 4.34 30.48
C ASN A 95 6.81 3.87 29.43
N GLN A 96 7.54 2.80 29.75
CA GLN A 96 8.53 2.23 28.83
C GLN A 96 7.90 1.66 27.55
N GLU A 97 6.63 1.23 27.59
CA GLU A 97 5.91 0.72 26.41
C GLU A 97 5.66 1.85 25.39
N LEU A 98 5.30 3.05 25.84
CA LEU A 98 5.20 4.23 24.98
C LEU A 98 6.54 4.52 24.29
N GLN A 99 7.63 4.57 25.06
CA GLN A 99 8.97 4.83 24.50
C GLN A 99 9.37 3.76 23.49
N PHE A 100 9.14 2.48 23.81
CA PHE A 100 9.42 1.38 22.89
C PHE A 100 8.59 1.48 21.60
N THR A 101 7.29 1.80 21.69
CA THR A 101 6.39 1.96 20.54
C THR A 101 6.90 3.03 19.57
N ILE A 102 7.38 4.16 20.08
CA ILE A 102 7.95 5.23 19.26
C ILE A 102 9.25 4.75 18.60
N LEU A 103 10.19 4.26 19.39
CA LEU A 103 11.52 3.84 18.93
C LEU A 103 11.45 2.70 17.91
N ILE A 104 10.52 1.75 18.10
CA ILE A 104 10.42 0.61 17.19
C ILE A 104 9.82 1.03 15.84
N GLY A 105 8.88 1.97 15.81
CA GLY A 105 8.41 2.56 14.56
C GLY A 105 9.53 3.29 13.81
N ASP A 106 10.34 4.09 14.52
CA ASP A 106 11.49 4.79 13.94
C ASP A 106 12.55 3.83 13.40
N TYR A 107 12.86 2.77 14.16
CA TYR A 107 13.75 1.70 13.73
C TYR A 107 13.26 1.03 12.45
N ILE A 108 11.96 0.75 12.34
CA ILE A 108 11.39 0.08 11.16
C ILE A 108 11.55 0.95 9.91
N PHE A 109 11.35 2.27 9.99
CA PHE A 109 11.65 3.17 8.88
C PHE A 109 13.13 3.12 8.46
N GLY A 110 14.06 3.11 9.41
CA GLY A 110 15.48 2.90 9.12
C GLY A 110 15.77 1.54 8.47
N LYS A 111 15.08 0.49 8.92
CA LYS A 111 15.21 -0.87 8.37
C LYS A 111 14.70 -0.95 6.92
N VAL A 112 13.64 -0.22 6.56
CA VAL A 112 13.14 -0.13 5.18
C VAL A 112 14.22 0.31 4.20
N PHE A 113 15.02 1.33 4.54
CA PHE A 113 16.12 1.77 3.68
C PHE A 113 17.23 0.71 3.55
N SER A 114 17.51 -0.04 4.62
CA SER A 114 18.42 -1.18 4.54
C SER A 114 17.86 -2.29 3.63
N LEU A 115 16.56 -2.57 3.71
CA LEU A 115 15.89 -3.57 2.87
C LEU A 115 15.88 -3.18 1.38
N LEU A 116 15.80 -1.88 1.04
CA LEU A 116 15.95 -1.40 -0.34
C LEU A 116 17.32 -1.75 -0.92
N LEU A 117 18.39 -1.56 -0.14
CA LEU A 117 19.76 -1.92 -0.54
C LEU A 117 19.90 -3.45 -0.70
N GLU A 118 19.37 -4.22 0.25
CA GLU A 118 19.35 -5.70 0.19
C GLU A 118 18.62 -6.22 -1.07
N THR A 119 17.56 -5.52 -1.49
CA THR A 119 16.73 -5.81 -2.68
C THR A 119 17.36 -5.29 -3.99
N ARG A 120 18.48 -4.54 -3.92
CA ARG A 120 19.10 -3.82 -5.05
C ARG A 120 18.14 -2.86 -5.75
N ALA A 121 17.26 -2.25 -4.97
CA ALA A 121 16.27 -1.26 -5.40
C ALA A 121 16.61 0.14 -4.87
N ASP A 122 17.88 0.39 -4.55
CA ASP A 122 18.40 1.62 -3.95
C ASP A 122 18.20 2.86 -4.82
N LYS A 123 18.06 2.70 -6.14
CA LYS A 123 17.63 3.79 -7.04
C LYS A 123 16.27 4.40 -6.68
N LEU A 124 15.45 3.71 -5.87
CA LEU A 124 14.15 4.18 -5.40
C LEU A 124 14.22 4.91 -4.06
N LEU A 125 15.42 5.08 -3.47
CA LEU A 125 15.57 5.65 -2.13
C LEU A 125 14.93 7.04 -2.00
N ASP A 126 15.15 7.92 -2.98
CA ASP A 126 14.58 9.26 -2.98
C ASP A 126 13.04 9.22 -3.01
N SER A 127 12.46 8.32 -3.81
CA SER A 127 11.00 8.21 -3.94
C SER A 127 10.37 7.62 -2.67
N PHE A 128 11.04 6.65 -2.02
CA PHE A 128 10.59 6.08 -0.75
C PHE A 128 10.68 7.10 0.39
N ALA A 129 11.79 7.86 0.47
CA ALA A 129 11.95 8.90 1.48
C ALA A 129 10.88 9.99 1.32
N ALA A 130 10.64 10.46 0.10
CA ALA A 130 9.61 11.45 -0.20
C ALA A 130 8.20 10.93 0.17
N MET A 131 7.88 9.69 -0.19
CA MET A 131 6.61 9.06 0.18
C MET A 131 6.42 8.97 1.70
N ILE A 132 7.44 8.53 2.45
CA ILE A 132 7.36 8.44 3.92
C ILE A 132 7.09 9.81 4.53
N CYS A 133 7.78 10.86 4.06
CA CYS A 133 7.53 12.23 4.49
C CYS A 133 6.08 12.67 4.20
N GLU A 134 5.61 12.45 2.96
CA GLU A 134 4.26 12.84 2.55
C GLU A 134 3.17 12.14 3.39
N ILE A 135 3.33 10.83 3.64
CA ILE A 135 2.40 10.07 4.47
C ILE A 135 2.40 10.61 5.91
N ASN A 136 3.58 10.83 6.49
CA ASN A 136 3.70 11.33 7.87
C ASN A 136 3.12 12.74 8.01
N GLU A 137 3.33 13.62 7.02
CA GLU A 137 2.66 14.92 6.95
C GLU A 137 1.14 14.76 6.88
N GLY A 138 0.65 13.81 6.10
CA GLY A 138 -0.77 13.45 6.05
C GLY A 138 -1.34 13.01 7.41
N LEU A 139 -0.59 12.21 8.17
CA LEU A 139 -0.97 11.78 9.52
C LEU A 139 -0.96 12.94 10.52
N ILE A 140 0.01 13.85 10.42
CA ILE A 140 0.04 15.09 11.23
C ILE A 140 -1.20 15.94 10.93
N VAL A 141 -1.54 16.13 9.66
CA VAL A 141 -2.71 16.90 9.22
C VAL A 141 -4.01 16.26 9.72
N LYS A 142 -4.17 14.93 9.59
CA LYS A 142 -5.31 14.18 10.13
C LYS A 142 -5.51 14.50 11.61
N TYR A 143 -4.44 14.39 12.38
CA TYR A 143 -4.46 14.52 13.82
C TYR A 143 -4.66 15.98 14.27
N LYS A 144 -4.04 16.97 13.62
CA LYS A 144 -4.16 18.40 14.01
C LYS A 144 -5.41 19.09 13.50
N LEU A 145 -5.89 18.75 12.29
CA LEU A 145 -6.90 19.55 11.59
C LEU A 145 -8.25 18.85 11.45
N LYS A 146 -8.42 17.64 12.01
CA LYS A 146 -9.66 16.84 11.95
C LYS A 146 -10.28 16.81 10.54
N LYS A 147 -9.44 16.54 9.54
CA LYS A 147 -9.83 16.54 8.13
C LYS A 147 -10.83 15.43 7.81
N ASP A 148 -11.56 15.61 6.70
CA ASP A 148 -12.43 14.57 6.17
C ASP A 148 -11.64 13.32 5.75
N LEU A 149 -12.34 12.19 5.66
CA LEU A 149 -11.74 10.91 5.35
C LEU A 149 -11.01 10.91 3.99
N LEU A 150 -11.58 11.57 2.98
CA LEU A 150 -11.02 11.58 1.63
C LEU A 150 -9.69 12.31 1.57
N GLU A 151 -9.58 13.47 2.23
CA GLU A 151 -8.33 14.21 2.34
C GLU A 151 -7.28 13.40 3.12
N VAL A 152 -7.70 12.69 4.17
CA VAL A 152 -6.79 11.80 4.92
C VAL A 152 -6.29 10.66 4.03
N LEU A 153 -7.18 9.97 3.31
CA LEU A 153 -6.79 8.88 2.40
C LEU A 153 -5.88 9.39 1.27
N ALA A 154 -6.21 10.54 0.68
CA ALA A 154 -5.42 11.15 -0.38
C ALA A 154 -4.01 11.55 0.06
N ARG A 155 -3.81 11.86 1.35
CA ARG A 155 -2.49 12.22 1.92
C ARG A 155 -1.74 11.07 2.59
N THR A 156 -2.36 9.91 2.76
CA THR A 156 -1.75 8.79 3.51
C THR A 156 -1.73 7.49 2.71
N ARG A 157 -2.87 7.08 2.13
CA ARG A 157 -2.98 5.86 1.33
C ARG A 157 -2.65 6.12 -0.13
N GLY A 158 -3.11 7.24 -0.67
CA GLY A 158 -2.81 7.69 -2.04
C GLY A 158 -1.31 7.64 -2.35
N PRO A 159 -0.43 8.29 -1.56
CA PRO A 159 1.01 8.30 -1.82
C PRO A 159 1.64 6.91 -1.71
N LEU A 160 1.18 6.08 -0.77
CA LEU A 160 1.66 4.71 -0.60
C LEU A 160 1.41 3.87 -1.85
N PHE A 161 0.17 3.86 -2.35
CA PHE A 161 -0.19 3.12 -3.55
C PHE A 161 0.38 3.75 -4.82
N ASN A 162 0.47 5.08 -4.88
CA ASN A 162 1.12 5.80 -5.98
C ASN A 162 2.57 5.36 -6.14
N ASN A 163 3.33 5.37 -5.04
CA ASN A 163 4.73 4.98 -5.05
C ASN A 163 4.90 3.49 -5.34
N ALA A 164 4.03 2.61 -4.83
CA ALA A 164 4.02 1.19 -5.16
C ALA A 164 3.92 0.90 -6.64
N PHE A 165 3.05 1.62 -7.35
CA PHE A 165 2.93 1.46 -8.80
C PHE A 165 4.08 2.15 -9.53
N LYS A 166 4.45 3.38 -9.16
CA LYS A 166 5.59 4.08 -9.79
C LYS A 166 6.88 3.27 -9.70
N SER A 167 7.19 2.69 -8.54
CA SER A 167 8.38 1.86 -8.37
C SER A 167 8.37 0.63 -9.28
N ALA A 168 7.23 -0.02 -9.47
CA ALA A 168 7.08 -1.10 -10.44
C ALA A 168 7.40 -0.62 -11.87
N ALA A 169 6.82 0.51 -12.29
CA ALA A 169 7.07 1.08 -13.61
C ALA A 169 8.53 1.49 -13.83
N GLU A 170 9.16 2.10 -12.82
CA GLU A 170 10.58 2.49 -12.85
C GLU A 170 11.52 1.28 -12.89
N LEU A 171 11.17 0.20 -12.20
CA LEU A 171 11.92 -1.05 -12.23
C LEU A 171 11.72 -1.82 -13.54
N ALA A 172 10.55 -1.72 -14.16
CA ALA A 172 10.27 -2.23 -15.49
C ALA A 172 10.88 -1.39 -16.63
N GLY A 173 11.50 -0.24 -16.30
CA GLY A 173 12.16 0.62 -17.28
C GLY A 173 11.20 1.43 -18.16
N LEU A 174 9.98 1.68 -17.68
CA LEU A 174 9.01 2.48 -18.42
C LEU A 174 9.39 3.97 -18.44
N ALA A 175 8.94 4.68 -19.47
CA ALA A 175 9.18 6.11 -19.59
C ALA A 175 8.53 6.89 -18.42
N PRO A 176 9.06 8.07 -18.03
CA PRO A 176 8.54 8.86 -16.91
C PRO A 176 7.05 9.20 -17.03
N GLU A 177 6.56 9.49 -18.24
CA GLU A 177 5.13 9.74 -18.49
C GLU A 177 4.27 8.53 -18.11
N ILE A 178 4.66 7.33 -18.58
CA ILE A 178 3.93 6.09 -18.31
C ILE A 178 4.02 5.73 -16.83
N THR A 179 5.19 5.94 -16.22
CA THR A 179 5.41 5.79 -14.77
C THR A 179 4.45 6.67 -13.98
N GLY A 180 4.28 7.94 -14.39
CA GLY A 180 3.32 8.86 -13.78
C GLY A 180 1.88 8.34 -13.85
N ILE A 181 1.44 7.92 -15.04
CA ILE A 181 0.10 7.36 -15.26
C ILE A 181 -0.12 6.10 -14.43
N TYR A 182 0.87 5.21 -14.35
CA TYR A 182 0.80 3.99 -13.56
C TYR A 182 0.73 4.29 -12.06
N GLY A 183 1.47 5.31 -11.60
CA GLY A 183 1.32 5.84 -10.24
C GLY A 183 -0.08 6.37 -9.94
N GLU A 184 -0.65 7.17 -10.84
CA GLU A 184 -2.03 7.65 -10.70
C GLU A 184 -3.03 6.49 -10.62
N LEU A 185 -2.82 5.44 -11.42
CA LEU A 185 -3.63 4.23 -11.37
C LEU A 185 -3.57 3.61 -9.96
N GLY A 186 -2.37 3.44 -9.42
CA GLY A 186 -2.17 2.91 -8.07
C GLY A 186 -2.89 3.72 -6.99
N SER A 187 -2.73 5.05 -7.01
CA SER A 187 -3.37 5.95 -6.04
C SER A 187 -4.90 5.82 -6.06
N ASN A 188 -5.51 5.93 -7.24
CA ASN A 188 -6.97 5.89 -7.38
C ASN A 188 -7.52 4.50 -7.04
N LEU A 189 -6.85 3.43 -7.50
CA LEU A 189 -7.24 2.05 -7.20
C LEU A 189 -7.17 1.76 -5.70
N GLY A 190 -6.08 2.18 -5.07
CA GLY A 190 -5.87 2.03 -3.63
C GLY A 190 -6.92 2.77 -2.81
N ILE A 191 -7.19 4.04 -3.13
CA ILE A 191 -8.22 4.83 -2.43
C ILE A 191 -9.62 4.23 -2.62
N ALA A 192 -9.98 3.80 -3.83
CA ALA A 192 -11.26 3.13 -4.08
C ALA A 192 -11.40 1.85 -3.22
N LEU A 193 -10.34 1.06 -3.12
CA LEU A 193 -10.31 -0.16 -2.31
C LEU A 193 -10.46 0.15 -0.81
N GLU A 194 -9.76 1.17 -0.30
CA GLU A 194 -9.90 1.65 1.09
C GLU A 194 -11.34 2.09 1.37
N LEU A 195 -11.95 2.88 0.49
CA LEU A 195 -13.32 3.36 0.65
C LEU A 195 -14.33 2.20 0.68
N ILE A 196 -14.23 1.27 -0.27
CA ILE A 196 -15.21 0.20 -0.41
C ILE A 196 -15.08 -0.83 0.71
N TYR A 197 -13.86 -1.32 0.98
CA TYR A 197 -13.67 -2.50 1.82
C TYR A 197 -13.23 -2.16 3.25
N VAL A 198 -12.47 -1.09 3.45
CA VAL A 198 -11.92 -0.74 4.78
C VAL A 198 -12.85 0.21 5.51
N HIS A 199 -13.35 1.24 4.82
CA HIS A 199 -14.17 2.30 5.41
C HIS A 199 -15.66 2.16 5.15
N GLN A 200 -16.08 1.25 4.26
CA GLN A 200 -17.48 1.01 3.89
C GLN A 200 -18.21 2.28 3.37
N GLN A 201 -17.47 3.20 2.74
CA GLN A 201 -17.95 4.46 2.15
C GLN A 201 -18.08 4.32 0.62
N LYS A 202 -18.92 3.37 0.19
CA LYS A 202 -19.04 2.97 -1.22
C LYS A 202 -19.44 4.12 -2.16
N GLN A 203 -20.26 5.05 -1.67
CA GLN A 203 -20.73 6.21 -2.45
C GLN A 203 -19.61 7.18 -2.86
N ASP A 204 -18.50 7.20 -2.12
CA ASP A 204 -17.39 8.10 -2.38
C ASP A 204 -16.34 7.48 -3.33
N ALA A 205 -16.49 6.21 -3.70
CA ALA A 205 -15.52 5.46 -4.51
C ALA A 205 -15.73 5.61 -6.03
N GLY A 206 -16.89 6.10 -6.48
CA GLY A 206 -17.27 6.12 -7.90
C GLY A 206 -16.30 6.90 -8.79
N ASP A 207 -15.94 8.12 -8.40
CA ASP A 207 -15.03 8.98 -9.17
C ASP A 207 -13.63 8.35 -9.32
N TYR A 208 -13.16 7.68 -8.28
CA TYR A 208 -11.88 6.96 -8.29
C TYR A 208 -11.92 5.76 -9.26
N LEU A 209 -13.02 5.00 -9.28
CA LEU A 209 -13.16 3.85 -10.20
C LEU A 209 -13.26 4.29 -11.66
N ILE A 210 -14.00 5.36 -11.97
CA ILE A 210 -14.04 5.95 -13.31
C ILE A 210 -12.64 6.35 -13.77
N LYS A 211 -11.87 7.00 -12.88
CA LYS A 211 -10.48 7.39 -13.18
C LYS A 211 -9.59 6.17 -13.40
N VAL A 212 -9.74 5.11 -12.60
CA VAL A 212 -9.02 3.84 -12.78
C VAL A 212 -9.29 3.21 -14.15
N GLU A 213 -10.55 3.14 -14.59
CA GLU A 213 -10.91 2.59 -15.90
C GLU A 213 -10.26 3.36 -17.05
N GLN A 214 -10.31 4.69 -17.00
CA GLN A 214 -9.67 5.56 -18.01
C GLN A 214 -8.15 5.35 -18.05
N LEU A 215 -7.52 5.22 -16.88
CA LEU A 215 -6.08 4.99 -16.78
C LEU A 215 -5.69 3.61 -17.31
N LEU A 216 -6.43 2.55 -16.96
CA LEU A 216 -6.21 1.20 -17.49
C LEU A 216 -6.35 1.15 -19.01
N GLN A 217 -7.39 1.77 -19.56
CA GLN A 217 -7.56 1.86 -21.02
C GLN A 217 -6.37 2.56 -21.69
N SER A 218 -5.91 3.69 -21.13
CA SER A 218 -4.74 4.41 -21.63
C SER A 218 -3.48 3.54 -21.57
N LEU A 219 -3.22 2.86 -20.46
CA LEU A 219 -2.03 2.03 -20.25
C LEU A 219 -2.01 0.80 -21.16
N SER A 220 -3.14 0.10 -21.32
CA SER A 220 -3.25 -1.10 -22.18
C SER A 220 -2.87 -0.82 -23.64
N SER A 221 -3.09 0.40 -24.11
CA SER A 221 -2.69 0.84 -25.46
C SER A 221 -1.20 1.18 -25.59
N ARG A 222 -0.50 1.40 -24.46
CA ARG A 222 0.87 1.93 -24.40
C ARG A 222 1.90 0.93 -23.87
N ILE A 223 1.47 -0.08 -23.10
CA ILE A 223 2.33 -1.10 -22.51
C ILE A 223 2.02 -2.44 -23.17
N ILE A 224 2.90 -2.87 -24.07
CA ILE A 224 2.77 -4.16 -24.76
C ILE A 224 2.94 -5.29 -23.75
N GLY A 225 1.98 -6.22 -23.71
CA GLY A 225 2.05 -7.40 -22.85
C GLY A 225 1.63 -7.16 -21.39
N MET A 226 1.07 -5.99 -21.07
CA MET A 226 0.48 -5.73 -19.77
C MET A 226 -0.63 -6.75 -19.47
N GLU A 227 -0.51 -7.46 -18.35
CA GLU A 227 -1.53 -8.43 -17.96
C GLU A 227 -2.78 -7.72 -17.41
N PRO A 228 -3.99 -8.20 -17.75
CA PRO A 228 -5.23 -7.57 -17.32
C PRO A 228 -5.61 -7.94 -15.88
N VAL A 229 -4.67 -7.75 -14.94
CA VAL A 229 -4.81 -8.13 -13.54
C VAL A 229 -5.82 -7.25 -12.83
N PHE A 230 -5.91 -5.96 -13.18
CA PHE A 230 -6.71 -5.00 -12.42
C PHE A 230 -8.13 -4.83 -12.96
N GLU A 231 -8.40 -5.19 -14.21
CA GLU A 231 -9.68 -5.06 -14.88
C GLU A 231 -10.76 -5.87 -14.17
N LYS A 232 -10.45 -7.10 -13.78
CA LYS A 232 -11.38 -7.97 -13.03
C LYS A 232 -11.60 -7.48 -11.59
N LEU A 233 -10.57 -6.89 -10.96
CA LEU A 233 -10.72 -6.26 -9.64
C LEU A 233 -11.66 -5.05 -9.73
N VAL A 234 -11.47 -4.19 -10.74
CA VAL A 234 -12.33 -3.03 -10.99
C VAL A 234 -13.78 -3.45 -11.25
N GLN A 235 -13.99 -4.51 -12.05
CA GLN A 235 -15.33 -5.09 -12.24
C GLN A 235 -15.97 -5.62 -10.95
N GLU A 236 -15.20 -6.18 -10.01
CA GLU A 236 -15.71 -6.57 -8.69
C GLU A 236 -16.10 -5.34 -7.86
N MET A 237 -15.24 -4.32 -7.81
CA MET A 237 -15.51 -3.08 -7.07
C MET A 237 -16.71 -2.30 -7.63
N ASN A 238 -16.86 -2.24 -8.95
CA ASN A 238 -18.02 -1.63 -9.59
C ASN A 238 -19.33 -2.34 -9.21
N ARG A 239 -19.31 -3.68 -9.14
CA ARG A 239 -20.46 -4.46 -8.67
C ARG A 239 -20.78 -4.16 -7.20
N GLU A 240 -19.76 -4.00 -6.36
CA GLU A 240 -19.94 -3.69 -4.94
C GLU A 240 -20.61 -2.33 -4.68
N ILE A 241 -20.34 -1.33 -5.52
CA ILE A 241 -20.93 0.01 -5.40
C ILE A 241 -22.28 0.17 -6.12
N GLY A 242 -22.82 -0.92 -6.71
CA GLY A 242 -24.09 -0.90 -7.44
C GLY A 242 -23.98 -0.39 -8.89
N GLY A 243 -22.77 -0.32 -9.45
CA GLY A 243 -22.55 -0.03 -10.86
C GLY A 243 -23.11 -1.15 -11.74
N SER A 244 -24.00 -0.78 -12.67
CA SER A 244 -24.53 -1.71 -13.68
C SER A 244 -23.43 -2.11 -14.64
N THR A 245 -23.13 -3.41 -14.76
CA THR A 245 -22.20 -3.97 -15.74
C THR A 245 -22.77 -3.98 -17.17
N ASN A 246 -23.43 -2.90 -17.59
CA ASN A 246 -24.04 -2.79 -18.91
C ASN A 246 -23.34 -1.68 -19.68
N GLY A 247 -22.32 -2.03 -20.47
CA GLY A 247 -21.67 -1.07 -21.36
C GLY A 247 -20.31 -1.45 -21.92
N LEU A 248 -20.05 -2.73 -22.20
CA LEU A 248 -19.03 -3.17 -23.16
C LEU A 248 -19.63 -4.26 -24.04
#